data_AF-A0A2V9N7H8-F1
#
_entry.id   AF-A0A2V9N7H8-F1
#
_cell.length_a   1.000
_cell.length_b   1.000
_cell.length_c   1.000
_cell.angle_alpha   90.00
_cell.angle_beta   90.00
_cell.angle_gamma   90.00
#
_symmetry.space_group_name_H-M   'P 1'
#
loop_
_entity.id
_entity.type
_entity.pdbx_description
1 polymer ?
#
loop_
_entity_poly.entity_id
_entity_poly.type
_entity_poly.pdbx_seq_one_letter_code
_entity_poly.pdbx_strand_id
1 'polypeptide(L)' 'SSYLDQWNSFDEPYRNRMLNHIVAFEIAVARVEAKFKLSQNRTKGEQENVIQALSENPDPAISGVADLMRQRGLGKP' A
#
# COMPACT_ATOMS: atom_id res chain seq x y z
N SER A 1 -4.91 -13.78 -12.40
CA SER A 1 -5.84 -13.69 -11.25
C SER A 1 -6.98 -14.65 -11.54
N SER A 2 -7.38 -15.49 -10.58
CA SER A 2 -8.45 -16.48 -10.76
C SER A 2 -9.78 -15.88 -11.25
N TYR A 3 -10.04 -14.61 -10.91
CA TYR A 3 -11.21 -13.88 -11.39
C TYR A 3 -11.19 -13.62 -12.90
N LEU A 4 -10.02 -13.35 -13.49
CA LEU A 4 -9.90 -13.07 -14.92
C LEU A 4 -10.18 -14.33 -15.75
N ASP A 5 -9.68 -15.48 -15.28
CA ASP A 5 -9.90 -16.77 -15.94
C ASP A 5 -11.39 -17.14 -15.89
N GLN A 6 -12.04 -16.93 -14.74
CA GLN A 6 -13.49 -17.08 -14.59
C GLN A 6 -14.26 -16.14 -15.53
N TRP A 7 -13.92 -14.85 -15.56
CA TRP A 7 -14.55 -13.86 -16.44
C TRP A 7 -14.48 -14.26 -17.91
N ASN A 8 -13.31 -14.73 -18.36
CA ASN A 8 -13.08 -15.14 -19.74
C ASN A 8 -13.82 -16.42 -20.14
N SER A 9 -14.22 -17.25 -19.17
CA SER A 9 -15.00 -18.47 -19.40
C SER A 9 -16.48 -18.21 -19.66
N PHE A 10 -16.99 -17.01 -19.34
CA PHE A 10 -18.38 -16.66 -19.60
C PHE A 10 -18.63 -16.35 -21.08
N ASP A 11 -19.81 -16.73 -21.56
CA ASP A 11 -20.23 -16.36 -22.90
C ASP A 11 -20.44 -14.84 -23.04
N GLU A 12 -20.43 -14.37 -24.27
CA GLU A 12 -20.61 -12.94 -24.59
C GLU A 12 -21.96 -12.38 -24.11
N PRO A 13 -23.12 -13.07 -24.28
CA PRO A 13 -24.39 -12.60 -23.76
C PRO A 13 -24.41 -12.39 -22.23
N TYR A 14 -23.79 -13.29 -21.47
CA TYR A 14 -23.71 -13.19 -20.01
C TYR A 14 -22.84 -12.00 -19.58
N ARG A 15 -21.66 -11.83 -20.20
CA ARG A 15 -20.80 -10.67 -19.95
C ARG A 15 -21.50 -9.36 -20.27
N ASN A 16 -22.21 -9.28 -21.40
CA ASN A 16 -22.96 -8.08 -21.79
C ASN A 16 -24.08 -7.73 -20.79
N ARG A 17 -24.81 -8.73 -20.27
CA ARG A 17 -25.82 -8.48 -19.22
C ARG A 17 -25.21 -7.93 -17.94
N MET A 18 -24.05 -8.44 -17.51
CA MET A 18 -23.37 -7.92 -16.32
C MET A 18 -22.88 -6.49 -16.53
N LEU A 19 -22.31 -6.19 -17.71
CA LEU A 19 -21.84 -4.84 -18.04
C LEU A 19 -22.96 -3.81 -17.97
N ASN A 20 -24.20 -4.16 -18.35
CA ASN A 20 -25.36 -3.27 -18.26
C ASN A 20 -25.71 -2.85 -16.82
N HIS A 21 -25.19 -3.54 -15.80
CA HIS A 21 -25.38 -3.21 -14.38
C HIS A 21 -24.17 -2.52 -13.75
N ILE A 22 -23.17 -2.16 -14.55
CA ILE A 22 -21.96 -1.48 -14.09
C ILE A 22 -21.98 -0.03 -14.60
N VAL A 23 -21.81 0.92 -13.68
CA VAL A 23 -21.55 2.32 -14.04
C VAL A 23 -20.05 2.53 -14.10
N ALA A 24 -19.49 2.55 -15.31
CA ALA A 24 -18.08 2.88 -15.52
C ALA A 24 -17.87 4.39 -15.35
N PHE A 25 -16.83 4.77 -14.61
CA PHE A 25 -16.38 6.15 -14.50
C PHE A 25 -14.86 6.19 -14.42
N GLU A 26 -14.30 7.36 -14.74
CA GLU A 26 -12.87 7.61 -14.69
C GLU A 26 -12.59 8.75 -13.70
N ILE A 27 -11.46 8.65 -13.00
CA ILE A 27 -10.95 9.73 -12.16
C ILE A 27 -9.68 10.25 -12.81
N ALA A 28 -9.76 11.44 -13.41
CA ALA A 28 -8.57 12.15 -13.86
C ALA A 28 -7.77 12.61 -12.64
N VAL A 29 -6.55 12.08 -12.48
CA VAL A 29 -5.67 12.43 -11.36
C VAL A 29 -5.18 13.87 -11.55
N ALA A 30 -5.79 14.82 -10.85
CA ALA A 30 -5.34 16.21 -10.87
C ALA A 30 -4.09 16.42 -10.02
N ARG A 31 -4.00 15.75 -8.87
CA ARG A 31 -2.87 15.84 -7.93
C ARG A 31 -2.88 14.67 -6.97
N VAL A 32 -1.69 14.24 -6.55
CA VAL A 32 -1.52 13.26 -5.47
C VAL A 32 -0.86 13.96 -4.27
N GLU A 33 -1.49 13.87 -3.11
CA GLU A 33 -0.89 14.26 -1.83
C GLU A 33 -0.60 13.01 -0.99
N ALA A 34 0.63 12.90 -0.50
CA ALA A 34 1.04 11.82 0.39
C ALA A 34 1.63 12.37 1.68
N LYS A 35 1.59 11.59 2.75
CA LYS A 35 2.14 11.95 4.07
C LYS A 35 3.09 10.87 4.56
N PHE A 36 4.31 11.26 4.89
CA PHE A 36 5.27 10.39 5.57
C PHE A 36 5.10 10.52 7.07
N LYS A 37 4.47 9.55 7.73
CA LYS A 37 4.39 9.45 9.18
C LYS A 37 5.31 8.32 9.64
N LEU A 38 6.49 8.69 10.10
CA LEU A 38 7.59 7.79 10.41
C LEU A 38 8.12 8.02 11.83
N SER A 39 7.28 8.53 12.74
CA SER A 39 7.68 8.88 14.11
C SER A 39 8.78 9.96 14.18
N GLN A 40 8.80 10.90 13.23
CA GLN A 40 9.78 11.98 13.17
C GLN A 40 9.75 12.91 14.40
N ASN A 41 8.61 12.95 15.11
CA ASN A 41 8.40 13.74 16.30
C ASN A 41 8.94 13.08 17.60
N ARG A 42 9.55 11.90 17.51
CA ARG A 42 10.11 11.17 18.67
C ARG A 42 11.59 11.48 18.87
N THR A 43 12.10 11.21 20.08
CA THR A 43 13.54 11.27 20.35
C THR A 43 14.31 10.21 19.57
N LYS A 44 15.62 10.40 19.37
CA LYS A 44 16.46 9.44 18.64
C LYS A 44 16.45 8.03 19.27
N GLY A 45 16.41 7.94 20.60
CA GLY A 45 16.32 6.65 21.29
C GLY A 45 14.98 5.94 21.06
N GLU A 46 13.86 6.68 21.10
CA GLU A 46 12.55 6.13 20.78
C GLU A 46 12.45 5.71 19.30
N GLN A 47 13.02 6.50 18.39
CA GLN A 47 13.09 6.16 16.97
C GLN A 47 13.83 4.83 16.77
N GLU A 48 14.96 4.63 17.45
CA GLU A 48 15.73 3.38 17.39
C GLU A 48 14.92 2.17 17.88
N ASN A 49 14.22 2.31 19.00
CA ASN A 49 13.39 1.23 19.55
C ASN A 49 12.25 0.85 18.58
N VAL A 50 11.64 1.85 17.93
CA VAL A 50 10.60 1.62 16.90
C VAL A 50 11.20 0.94 15.67
N ILE A 51 12.36 1.40 15.19
CA ILE A 51 13.07 0.79 14.05
C ILE A 51 13.36 -0.68 14.33
N GLN A 52 13.91 -0.99 15.52
CA GLN A 52 14.23 -2.37 15.90
C GLN A 52 12.98 -3.25 15.88
N ALA A 53 11.93 -2.84 16.60
CA ALA A 53 10.69 -3.60 16.71
C ALA A 53 9.99 -3.83 15.37
N LEU A 54 9.99 -2.82 14.47
CA LEU A 54 9.40 -2.97 13.14
C LEU A 54 10.24 -3.88 12.24
N SER A 55 11.57 -3.81 12.32
CA SER A 55 12.46 -4.61 11.46
C SER A 55 12.42 -6.11 11.72
N GLU A 56 12.02 -6.53 12.93
CA GLU A 56 11.88 -7.95 13.30
C GLU A 56 10.57 -8.58 12.80
N ASN A 57 9.66 -7.77 12.26
CA ASN A 57 8.36 -8.28 11.82
C ASN A 57 8.48 -9.04 10.48
N PRO A 58 7.93 -10.26 10.36
CA PRO A 58 7.99 -11.04 9.12
C PRO A 58 7.14 -10.45 7.99
N ASP A 59 6.18 -9.56 8.29
CA ASP A 59 5.40 -8.84 7.27
C ASP A 59 6.27 -7.77 6.59
N PRO A 60 6.53 -7.85 5.27
CA PRO A 60 7.32 -6.88 4.53
C PRO A 60 6.75 -5.46 4.56
N ALA A 61 5.43 -5.31 4.70
CA ALA A 61 4.80 -4.00 4.81
C ALA A 61 5.17 -3.32 6.13
N ILE A 62 5.37 -4.10 7.20
CA ILE A 62 5.72 -3.59 8.53
C ILE A 62 7.23 -3.35 8.61
N SER A 63 8.05 -4.33 8.24
CA SER A 63 9.51 -4.20 8.26
C SER A 63 10.01 -3.12 7.30
N GLY A 64 9.35 -2.94 6.15
CA GLY A 64 9.67 -1.86 5.21
C GLY A 64 9.50 -0.45 5.79
N VAL A 65 8.68 -0.26 6.85
CA VAL A 65 8.59 1.03 7.55
C VAL A 65 9.90 1.34 8.30
N ALA A 66 10.54 0.34 8.90
CA ALA A 66 11.84 0.51 9.55
C ALA A 66 12.91 0.98 8.55
N ASP A 67 12.89 0.41 7.35
CA ASP A 67 13.80 0.80 6.27
C ASP A 67 13.55 2.24 5.81
N LEU A 68 12.28 2.64 5.66
CA LEU A 68 11.91 4.01 5.35
C LEU A 68 12.33 4.99 6.46
N MET A 69 12.23 4.60 7.73
CA MET A 69 12.71 5.41 8.85
C MET A 69 14.23 5.64 8.75
N ARG A 70 15.02 4.59 8.52
CA ARG A 70 16.48 4.67 8.36
C ARG A 70 16.88 5.52 7.15
N GLN A 71 16.24 5.31 5.99
CA GLN A 71 16.48 6.09 4.77
C GLN A 71 16.19 7.59 4.95
N ARG A 72 15.34 7.96 5.91
CA ARG A 72 15.03 9.36 6.26
C ARG A 72 15.87 9.91 7.41
N GLY A 73 16.92 9.20 7.83
CA GLY A 73 17.85 9.65 8.87
C GLY A 73 17.26 9.63 10.28
N LEU A 74 16.25 8.81 10.53
CA LEU A 74 15.68 8.59 11.86
C LEU A 74 16.44 7.46 12.58
N GLY A 75 16.49 7.51 13.90
CA GLY A 75 17.34 6.62 14.72
C GLY A 75 18.72 7.22 14.99
N LYS A 76 19.58 6.44 15.63
CA LYS A 76 20.97 6.86 15.92
C LYS A 76 21.77 7.01 14.60
N PRO A 77 22.73 7.95 14.52
CA PRO A 77 23.63 8.04 13.37
C PRO A 77 24.48 6.78 13.20
#